data_AF-A0A2U1NCA1-F1
#
_entry.id   AF-A0A2U1NCA1-F1
#
_cell.length_a   1.000
_cell.length_b   1.000
_cell.length_c   1.000
_cell.angle_alpha   90.00
_cell.angle_beta   90.00
_cell.angle_gamma   90.00
#
_symmetry.space_group_name_H-M   'P 1'
#
loop_
_entity.id
_entity.type
_entity.pdbx_description
1 polymer ?
#
loop_
_entity_poly.entity_id
_entity_poly.type
_entity_poly.pdbx_seq_one_letter_code
_entity_poly.pdbx_strand_id
1 'polypeptide(L)'
;MFAMTSLGTEIDDTINKGRGPYVFKVSGRIYHWIGSMCPALDKRPKFLQLYIYDTATEVDNRLEHFNKNGKRLKREIVEKIKEILDTHNELVRLFRTARDKMQESNIPDFKLKLFGVVGSKQHDLPTGDSIGAIVFEGGPDVSTEYDVVIEKRDGQPQQIDKLNPHYMSLHFPLLFIHGELGYHLGLKLLDKAGETSDKEKQMSMKMYYAYQLYDRHQQYSLLLRAGRLFQEYVVTAYCSIEQQRLDYIRNNQKDIRNEYMAGLYDALSRGDVDGSDVGSRTILPASFTGGPRYMYNHYLDALAICRVHGNPSFFITFTCNVGWPEIEAYMQDYPELTTADRPDVVDRVFERKIHDLVTFLRQSRPFGDVEAVLQ
;
A
#
# COMPACT_ATOMS: atom_id res chain seq x y z
N MET A 1 4.80 9.55 13.42
CA MET A 1 5.32 10.85 13.92
C MET A 1 5.37 11.90 12.83
N PHE A 2 5.91 11.59 11.64
CA PHE A 2 6.08 12.54 10.53
C PHE A 2 5.09 12.32 9.37
N ALA A 3 4.02 11.55 9.55
CA ALA A 3 2.99 11.42 8.53
C ALA A 3 2.16 12.73 8.43
N MET A 4 1.80 13.14 7.21
CA MET A 4 0.89 14.26 6.96
C MET A 4 -0.58 13.79 6.93
N THR A 5 -0.79 12.49 6.71
CA THR A 5 -2.10 11.85 6.73
C THR A 5 -2.24 10.91 7.91
N SER A 6 -3.48 10.72 8.36
CA SER A 6 -3.82 9.67 9.31
C SER A 6 -4.18 8.36 8.60
N LEU A 7 -3.79 7.23 9.20
CA LEU A 7 -4.16 5.89 8.73
C LEU A 7 -5.51 5.51 9.37
N GLY A 8 -6.54 5.35 8.55
CA GLY A 8 -7.83 4.78 8.94
C GLY A 8 -7.86 3.29 8.61
N THR A 9 -7.91 2.44 9.62
CA THR A 9 -8.07 0.99 9.48
C THR A 9 -8.59 0.39 10.79
N GLU A 10 -9.22 -0.78 10.71
CA GLU A 10 -9.59 -1.55 11.90
C GLU A 10 -8.40 -2.38 12.34
N ILE A 11 -7.68 -1.94 13.37
CA ILE A 11 -6.56 -2.68 13.95
C ILE A 11 -7.13 -3.75 14.89
N ASP A 12 -6.78 -5.01 14.64
CA ASP A 12 -7.15 -6.14 15.49
C ASP A 12 -6.06 -6.43 16.52
N ASP A 13 -6.21 -5.81 17.70
CA ASP A 13 -5.29 -6.01 18.83
C ASP A 13 -5.57 -7.30 19.62
N THR A 14 -6.60 -8.08 19.27
CA THR A 14 -6.96 -9.27 20.07
C THR A 14 -5.88 -10.35 20.08
N ILE A 15 -5.01 -10.33 19.08
CA ILE A 15 -3.90 -11.28 18.89
C ILE A 15 -2.68 -10.94 19.76
N ASN A 16 -2.51 -9.68 20.17
CA ASN A 16 -1.31 -9.17 20.86
C ASN A 16 -1.39 -9.37 22.39
N LYS A 17 -1.92 -10.52 22.84
CA LYS A 17 -2.11 -10.84 24.28
C LYS A 17 -1.01 -11.76 24.85
N GLY A 18 -0.21 -12.38 23.98
CA GLY A 18 0.84 -13.33 24.35
C GLY A 18 2.23 -12.70 24.51
N ARG A 19 3.23 -13.56 24.76
CA ARG A 19 4.66 -13.17 24.74
C ARG A 19 5.29 -13.25 23.33
N GLY A 20 4.48 -13.48 22.31
CA GLY A 20 4.93 -13.55 20.93
C GLY A 20 5.34 -12.19 20.37
N PRO A 21 5.96 -12.16 19.17
CA PRO A 21 6.22 -10.92 18.46
C PRO A 21 4.91 -10.13 18.26
N TYR A 22 5.01 -8.80 18.33
CA TYR A 22 3.87 -7.95 18.01
C TYR A 22 3.45 -8.16 16.55
N VAL A 23 2.16 -8.40 16.33
CA VAL A 23 1.59 -8.56 15.00
C VAL A 23 0.71 -7.35 14.72
N PHE A 24 1.06 -6.61 13.66
CA PHE A 24 0.21 -5.56 13.13
C PHE A 24 -0.83 -6.20 12.21
N LYS A 25 -2.03 -6.43 12.75
CA LYS A 25 -3.14 -7.01 11.98
C LYS A 25 -4.19 -5.95 11.72
N VAL A 26 -4.54 -5.82 10.45
CA VAL A 26 -5.56 -4.89 9.96
C VAL A 26 -6.70 -5.67 9.34
N SER A 27 -7.92 -5.17 9.54
CA SER A 27 -9.14 -5.68 8.92
C SER A 27 -9.78 -4.57 8.08
N GLY A 28 -10.50 -5.00 7.04
CA GLY A 28 -11.21 -4.10 6.14
C GLY A 28 -10.29 -3.35 5.19
N ARG A 29 -10.62 -2.09 4.93
CA ARG A 29 -9.96 -1.24 3.94
C ARG A 29 -9.02 -0.26 4.66
N ILE A 30 -7.87 0.00 4.05
CA ILE A 30 -6.94 1.03 4.52
C ILE A 30 -7.31 2.36 3.85
N TYR A 31 -7.31 3.42 4.65
CA TYR A 31 -7.61 4.77 4.22
C TYR A 31 -6.51 5.72 4.67
N HIS A 32 -6.05 6.60 3.80
CA HIS A 32 -5.27 7.78 4.21
C HIS A 32 -6.20 8.97 4.25
N TRP A 33 -6.36 9.57 5.42
CA TRP A 33 -7.19 10.75 5.61
C TRP A 33 -6.33 11.99 5.84
N ILE A 34 -6.69 13.07 5.16
CA ILE A 34 -6.08 14.38 5.34
C ILE A 34 -7.10 15.35 5.94
N GLY A 35 -6.73 15.95 7.06
CA GLY A 35 -7.60 16.87 7.81
C GLY A 35 -7.39 18.32 7.39
N SER A 36 -8.12 19.21 8.07
CA SER A 36 -7.97 20.68 7.94
C SER A 36 -6.58 21.18 8.35
N MET A 37 -6.23 22.37 7.87
CA MET A 37 -4.94 23.03 8.16
C MET A 37 -4.77 23.38 9.64
N CYS A 38 -5.85 23.76 10.32
CA CYS A 38 -5.88 24.01 11.77
C CYS A 38 -6.55 22.86 12.54
N PRO A 39 -6.15 22.63 13.80
CA PRO A 39 -6.91 21.79 14.70
C PRO A 39 -8.28 22.40 15.02
N ALA A 40 -9.22 21.54 15.41
CA ALA A 40 -10.47 21.98 16.02
C ALA A 40 -10.21 22.72 17.35
N LEU A 41 -11.18 23.52 17.81
CA LEU A 41 -11.05 24.28 19.06
C LEU A 41 -10.62 23.36 20.23
N ASP A 42 -9.63 23.81 21.00
CA ASP A 42 -9.05 23.09 22.14
C ASP A 42 -8.48 21.69 21.83
N LYS A 43 -8.26 21.37 20.56
CA LYS A 43 -7.56 20.16 20.14
C LYS A 43 -6.11 20.48 19.80
N ARG A 44 -5.24 19.52 20.06
CA ARG A 44 -3.82 19.61 19.70
C ARG A 44 -3.61 19.32 18.21
N PRO A 45 -2.61 19.96 17.57
CA PRO A 45 -2.30 19.70 16.18
C PRO A 45 -1.80 18.26 15.96
N LYS A 46 -2.23 17.64 14.87
CA LYS A 46 -1.81 16.29 14.44
C LYS A 46 -1.61 16.22 12.93
N PHE A 47 -0.78 15.28 12.48
CA PHE A 47 -0.54 14.98 11.06
C PHE A 47 -0.18 16.25 10.27
N LEU A 48 -0.92 16.56 9.20
CA LEU A 48 -0.77 17.77 8.38
C LEU A 48 -0.63 19.05 9.22
N GLN A 49 -1.41 19.17 10.30
CA GLN A 49 -1.44 20.38 11.13
C GLN A 49 -0.08 20.68 11.76
N LEU A 50 0.77 19.68 11.99
CA LEU A 50 2.11 19.88 12.53
C LEU A 50 3.04 20.62 11.56
N TYR A 51 2.69 20.64 10.27
CA TYR A 51 3.44 21.37 9.25
C TYR A 51 2.93 22.80 9.05
N ILE A 52 1.69 23.09 9.45
CA ILE A 52 1.00 24.35 9.18
C ILE A 52 0.72 25.16 10.45
N TYR A 53 0.12 24.53 11.46
CA TYR A 53 -0.35 25.18 12.67
C TYR A 53 0.71 25.17 13.78
N ASP A 54 0.92 26.33 14.41
CA ASP A 54 1.83 26.53 15.55
C ASP A 54 3.18 25.80 15.40
N THR A 55 3.92 26.17 14.36
CA THR A 55 5.17 25.48 14.04
C THR A 55 6.30 25.80 15.02
N ALA A 56 6.11 26.76 15.92
CA ALA A 56 7.06 27.08 16.98
C ALA A 56 7.12 25.97 18.04
N THR A 57 5.99 25.32 18.32
CA THR A 57 5.89 24.21 19.29
C THR A 57 5.85 22.83 18.61
N GLU A 58 6.13 22.75 17.31
CA GLU A 58 6.01 21.53 16.50
C GLU A 58 6.76 20.33 17.09
N VAL A 59 8.02 20.53 17.50
CA VAL A 59 8.87 19.45 18.03
C VAL A 59 8.29 18.91 19.34
N ASP A 60 7.79 19.80 20.20
CA ASP A 60 7.20 19.42 21.48
C ASP A 60 5.88 18.66 21.25
N ASN A 61 5.03 19.17 20.34
CA ASN A 61 3.81 18.50 19.92
C ASN A 61 4.08 17.10 19.34
N ARG A 62 5.15 16.93 18.54
CA ARG A 62 5.58 15.63 18.00
C ARG A 62 6.02 14.69 19.12
N LEU A 63 6.85 15.14 20.05
CA LEU A 63 7.42 14.31 21.12
C LEU A 63 6.37 13.87 22.14
N GLU A 64 5.45 14.76 22.51
CA GLU A 64 4.48 14.49 23.57
C GLU A 64 3.58 13.29 23.28
N HIS A 65 3.31 13.03 21.99
CA HIS A 65 2.52 11.88 21.56
C HIS A 65 3.17 10.52 21.88
N PHE A 66 4.51 10.49 22.02
CA PHE A 66 5.29 9.26 22.21
C PHE A 66 5.88 9.12 23.62
N ASN A 67 5.82 10.18 24.44
CA ASN A 67 6.36 10.19 25.80
C ASN A 67 5.57 9.34 26.80
N LYS A 68 4.36 8.86 26.45
CA LYS A 68 3.52 8.04 27.34
C LYS A 68 4.06 6.62 27.59
N ASN A 69 4.94 6.11 26.74
CA ASN A 69 5.35 4.69 26.76
C ASN A 69 6.76 4.45 27.34
N GLY A 70 7.31 5.42 28.11
CA GLY A 70 8.62 5.28 28.77
C GLY A 70 9.85 5.29 27.84
N LYS A 71 9.66 5.27 26.51
CA LYS A 71 10.73 5.45 25.51
C LYS A 71 10.86 6.92 25.16
N ARG A 72 11.88 7.58 25.73
CA ARG A 72 12.20 8.97 25.37
C ARG A 72 12.86 9.01 23.99
N LEU A 73 12.14 9.59 23.03
CA LEU A 73 12.73 9.96 21.74
C LEU A 73 13.71 11.12 21.95
N LYS A 74 14.84 11.10 21.24
CA LYS A 74 15.83 12.17 21.33
C LYS A 74 15.35 13.39 20.56
N ARG A 75 15.18 14.52 21.24
CA ARG A 75 14.75 15.80 20.64
C ARG A 75 15.60 16.20 19.44
N GLU A 76 16.91 16.10 19.58
CA GLU A 76 17.89 16.44 18.53
C GLU A 76 17.66 15.67 17.22
N ILE A 77 17.19 14.41 17.30
CA ILE A 77 16.89 13.61 16.10
C ILE A 77 15.62 14.12 15.44
N VAL A 78 14.59 14.43 16.22
CA VAL A 78 13.32 14.98 15.70
C VAL A 78 13.54 16.33 15.03
N GLU A 79 14.38 17.18 15.62
CA GLU A 79 14.78 18.48 15.05
C GLU A 79 15.52 18.31 13.72
N LYS A 80 16.52 17.42 13.67
CA LYS A 80 17.26 17.13 12.42
C LYS A 80 16.36 16.58 11.33
N ILE A 81 15.45 15.66 11.64
CA ILE A 81 14.50 15.11 10.66
C ILE A 81 13.57 16.22 10.16
N LYS A 82 13.07 17.07 11.05
CA LYS A 82 12.26 18.23 10.67
C LYS A 82 13.03 19.15 9.70
N GLU A 83 14.29 19.48 10.01
CA GLU A 83 15.14 20.31 9.16
C GLU A 83 15.37 19.70 7.77
N ILE A 84 15.65 18.40 7.70
CA ILE A 84 15.80 17.66 6.43
C ILE A 84 14.51 17.75 5.61
N LEU A 85 13.35 17.51 6.25
CA LEU A 85 12.07 17.57 5.57
C LEU A 85 11.70 19.00 5.12
N ASP A 86 11.94 20.02 5.94
CA ASP A 86 11.73 21.43 5.57
C ASP A 86 12.63 21.82 4.39
N THR A 87 13.85 21.28 4.36
CA THR A 87 14.84 21.59 3.32
C THR A 87 14.58 20.84 2.03
N HIS A 88 14.15 19.58 2.05
CA HIS A 88 14.15 18.74 0.85
C HIS A 88 12.76 18.30 0.38
N ASN A 89 11.77 18.24 1.27
CA ASN A 89 10.48 17.68 0.93
C ASN A 89 9.56 18.76 0.35
N GLU A 90 9.16 18.59 -0.90
CA GLU A 90 8.39 19.60 -1.63
C GLU A 90 6.94 19.74 -1.10
N LEU A 91 6.33 18.64 -0.63
CA LEU A 91 5.04 18.68 0.06
C LEU A 91 5.14 19.48 1.36
N VAL A 92 6.21 19.29 2.14
CA VAL A 92 6.45 20.08 3.36
C VAL A 92 6.61 21.55 3.03
N ARG A 93 7.41 21.91 2.01
CA ARG A 93 7.57 23.30 1.56
C ARG A 93 6.25 23.94 1.13
N LEU A 94 5.37 23.19 0.46
CA LEU A 94 4.02 23.63 0.12
C LEU A 94 3.21 23.95 1.39
N PHE A 95 3.26 23.08 2.39
CA PHE A 95 2.59 23.31 3.68
C PHE A 95 3.21 24.47 4.49
N ARG A 96 4.53 24.67 4.42
CA ARG A 96 5.19 25.83 5.02
C ARG A 96 4.78 27.13 4.34
N THR A 97 4.63 27.12 3.01
CA THR A 97 4.09 28.27 2.27
C THR A 97 2.66 28.59 2.71
N ALA A 98 1.83 27.57 2.91
CA ALA A 98 0.48 27.74 3.43
C ALA A 98 0.49 28.32 4.86
N ARG A 99 1.39 27.86 5.74
CA ARG A 99 1.60 28.47 7.07
C ARG A 99 1.93 29.95 6.98
N ASP A 100 2.92 30.31 6.18
CA ASP A 100 3.42 31.70 6.10
C ASP A 100 2.29 32.63 5.67
N LYS A 101 1.52 32.20 4.66
CA LYS A 101 0.29 32.86 4.23
C LYS A 101 -0.75 33.00 5.33
N MET A 102 -0.97 31.97 6.16
CA MET A 102 -1.92 32.04 7.29
C MET A 102 -1.51 33.01 8.40
N GLN A 103 -0.23 33.39 8.47
CA GLN A 103 0.27 34.37 9.45
C GLN A 103 0.15 35.81 8.96
N GLU A 104 -0.18 36.03 7.67
CA GLU A 104 -0.39 37.36 7.11
C GLU A 104 -1.69 37.98 7.62
N SER A 105 -1.63 39.24 8.07
CA SER A 105 -2.71 39.94 8.79
C SER A 105 -3.97 40.20 7.96
N ASN A 106 -3.96 39.95 6.65
CA ASN A 106 -5.05 40.33 5.74
C ASN A 106 -5.23 39.36 4.57
N ILE A 107 -5.17 38.06 4.84
CA ILE A 107 -5.33 37.03 3.82
C ILE A 107 -6.79 36.58 3.71
N PRO A 108 -7.40 36.58 2.50
CA PRO A 108 -8.72 35.98 2.31
C PRO A 108 -8.65 34.46 2.55
N ASP A 109 -9.79 33.85 2.86
CA ASP A 109 -9.84 32.41 3.05
C ASP A 109 -9.43 31.69 1.75
N PHE A 110 -8.62 30.65 1.94
CA PHE A 110 -8.05 29.87 0.86
C PHE A 110 -8.11 28.39 1.16
N LYS A 111 -8.13 27.60 0.09
CA LYS A 111 -8.03 26.15 0.12
C LYS A 111 -6.69 25.74 -0.46
N LEU A 112 -6.08 24.73 0.13
CA LEU A 112 -4.91 24.10 -0.45
C LEU A 112 -5.37 22.89 -1.26
N LYS A 113 -5.04 22.85 -2.55
CA LYS A 113 -5.46 21.77 -3.45
C LYS A 113 -4.23 21.01 -3.94
N LEU A 114 -4.20 19.69 -3.79
CA LEU A 114 -3.14 18.83 -4.32
C LEU A 114 -3.55 18.28 -5.68
N PHE A 115 -2.62 18.24 -6.62
CA PHE A 115 -2.91 17.74 -7.96
C PHE A 115 -2.90 16.20 -8.00
N GLY A 116 -3.94 15.61 -8.59
CA GLY A 116 -4.07 14.17 -8.81
C GLY A 116 -3.50 13.67 -10.14
N VAL A 117 -3.44 14.57 -11.13
CA VAL A 117 -3.10 14.23 -12.50
C VAL A 117 -1.71 14.75 -12.84
N VAL A 118 -0.76 13.84 -12.98
CA VAL A 118 0.54 14.14 -13.60
C VAL A 118 0.28 14.49 -15.06
N GLY A 119 0.38 15.77 -15.40
CA GLY A 119 0.32 16.23 -16.79
C GLY A 119 -0.95 16.97 -17.25
N SER A 120 -1.80 17.49 -16.34
CA SER A 120 -2.79 18.51 -16.73
C SER A 120 -2.08 19.84 -17.06
N LYS A 121 -1.37 19.85 -18.18
CA LYS A 121 -0.77 21.04 -18.80
C LYS A 121 -1.84 21.74 -19.62
N GLN A 122 -2.71 22.53 -18.99
CA GLN A 122 -3.53 23.50 -19.71
C GLN A 122 -3.42 24.87 -19.04
N HIS A 123 -2.82 25.77 -19.83
CA HIS A 123 -2.75 27.24 -19.80
C HIS A 123 -2.89 28.00 -18.46
N ASP A 124 -1.80 28.72 -18.16
CA ASP A 124 -1.69 29.93 -17.33
C ASP A 124 -1.72 29.83 -15.79
N LEU A 125 -1.08 28.79 -15.23
CA LEU A 125 -0.65 28.75 -13.81
C LEU A 125 0.80 28.22 -13.70
N PRO A 126 1.56 28.54 -12.61
CA PRO A 126 3.01 28.54 -12.65
C PRO A 126 3.63 27.19 -13.00
N THR A 127 4.69 27.30 -13.79
CA THR A 127 5.53 26.29 -14.45
C THR A 127 5.55 24.90 -13.81
N GLY A 128 5.26 23.87 -14.62
CA GLY A 128 5.93 22.55 -14.68
C GLY A 128 5.91 21.60 -13.48
N ASP A 129 6.08 22.11 -12.26
CA ASP A 129 6.52 21.39 -11.05
C ASP A 129 5.59 21.64 -9.85
N SER A 130 4.35 22.10 -10.08
CA SER A 130 3.43 22.40 -8.97
C SER A 130 2.77 21.13 -8.42
N ILE A 131 3.10 20.78 -7.18
CA ILE A 131 2.54 19.67 -6.39
C ILE A 131 1.13 19.99 -5.86
N GLY A 132 0.82 21.27 -5.77
CA GLY A 132 -0.47 21.78 -5.37
C GLY A 132 -0.57 23.28 -5.58
N ALA A 133 -1.77 23.81 -5.37
CA ALA A 133 -2.07 25.24 -5.49
C ALA A 133 -2.77 25.76 -4.24
N ILE A 134 -2.46 27.01 -3.88
CA ILE A 134 -3.19 27.78 -2.87
C ILE A 134 -4.25 28.61 -3.61
N VAL A 135 -5.52 28.29 -3.40
CA VAL A 135 -6.66 28.84 -4.14
C VAL A 135 -7.49 29.72 -3.22
N PHE A 136 -7.58 31.02 -3.52
CA PHE A 136 -8.42 31.98 -2.82
C PHE A 136 -9.87 31.96 -3.31
N GLU A 137 -10.82 32.22 -2.42
CA GLU A 137 -12.23 32.38 -2.81
C GLU A 137 -12.42 33.59 -3.75
N GLY A 138 -13.10 33.40 -4.88
CA GLY A 138 -13.36 34.43 -5.90
C GLY A 138 -12.35 34.51 -7.06
N GLY A 139 -11.37 33.61 -7.13
CA GLY A 139 -10.53 33.42 -8.32
C GLY A 139 -11.28 32.74 -9.48
N PRO A 140 -10.74 32.70 -10.71
CA PRO A 140 -11.34 31.94 -11.79
C PRO A 140 -11.55 30.49 -11.35
N ASP A 141 -12.76 29.96 -11.56
CA ASP A 141 -13.08 28.54 -11.35
C ASP A 141 -12.28 27.72 -12.37
N VAL A 142 -11.01 27.47 -12.06
CA VAL A 142 -10.23 26.47 -12.78
C VAL A 142 -10.83 25.14 -12.36
N SER A 143 -11.67 24.60 -13.23
CA SER A 143 -12.27 23.27 -13.16
C SER A 143 -11.21 22.18 -13.40
N THR A 144 -10.07 22.28 -12.72
CA THR A 144 -9.15 21.17 -12.60
C THR A 144 -9.76 20.15 -11.66
N GLU A 145 -9.75 18.88 -12.06
CA GLU A 145 -10.10 17.76 -11.19
C GLU A 145 -9.02 17.67 -10.10
N TYR A 146 -9.28 18.31 -8.96
CA TYR A 146 -8.43 18.22 -7.78
C TYR A 146 -8.87 17.00 -6.97
N ASP A 147 -7.94 16.09 -6.69
CA ASP A 147 -8.23 14.90 -5.89
C ASP A 147 -8.39 15.21 -4.41
N VAL A 148 -7.71 16.25 -3.91
CA VAL A 148 -7.65 16.58 -2.49
C VAL A 148 -7.76 18.08 -2.28
N VAL A 149 -8.75 18.50 -1.49
CA VAL A 149 -8.99 19.89 -1.10
C VAL A 149 -8.90 20.01 0.42
N ILE A 150 -7.93 20.78 0.88
CA ILE A 150 -7.65 21.00 2.30
C ILE A 150 -8.16 22.39 2.69
N GLU A 151 -9.06 22.40 3.67
CA GLU A 151 -9.69 23.60 4.17
C GLU A 151 -9.01 24.10 5.46
N LYS A 152 -9.17 25.39 5.76
CA LYS A 152 -8.54 26.06 6.90
C LYS A 152 -8.99 25.49 8.23
N ARG A 153 -10.30 25.44 8.47
CA ARG A 153 -10.97 24.94 9.69
C ARG A 153 -12.25 24.22 9.31
N ASP A 154 -12.70 23.34 10.20
CA ASP A 154 -14.01 22.67 10.18
C ASP A 154 -14.34 21.82 8.93
N GLY A 155 -13.41 21.71 7.99
CA GLY A 155 -13.47 20.78 6.87
C GLY A 155 -13.44 19.34 7.38
N GLN A 156 -14.38 18.52 6.89
CA GLN A 156 -14.35 17.07 7.13
C GLN A 156 -13.06 16.49 6.55
N PRO A 157 -12.35 15.59 7.26
CA PRO A 157 -11.20 14.92 6.71
C PRO A 157 -11.54 14.29 5.36
N GLN A 158 -10.70 14.50 4.37
CA GLN A 158 -10.88 13.93 3.04
C GLN A 158 -10.07 12.66 2.90
N GLN A 159 -10.65 11.67 2.25
CA GLN A 159 -9.94 10.45 1.91
C GLN A 159 -9.09 10.72 0.67
N ILE A 160 -7.80 10.43 0.75
CA ILE A 160 -6.93 10.46 -0.43
C ILE A 160 -7.14 9.17 -1.21
N ASP A 161 -7.36 9.27 -2.52
CA ASP A 161 -7.40 8.09 -3.37
C ASP A 161 -6.00 7.45 -3.43
N LYS A 162 -5.95 6.12 -3.36
CA LYS A 162 -4.72 5.31 -3.53
C LYS A 162 -4.07 5.48 -4.91
N LEU A 163 -4.81 5.99 -5.88
CA LEU A 163 -4.32 6.33 -7.22
C LEU A 163 -3.73 7.74 -7.29
N ASN A 164 -3.87 8.54 -6.24
CA ASN A 164 -3.23 9.85 -6.15
C ASN A 164 -1.70 9.65 -6.06
N PRO A 165 -0.91 10.36 -6.89
CA PRO A 165 0.55 10.24 -6.89
C PRO A 165 1.20 10.47 -5.53
N HIS A 166 0.61 11.32 -4.67
CA HIS A 166 1.16 11.63 -3.36
C HIS A 166 0.62 10.75 -2.22
N TYR A 167 -0.19 9.72 -2.53
CA TYR A 167 -0.82 8.85 -1.53
C TYR A 167 0.20 8.25 -0.54
N MET A 168 1.32 7.74 -1.07
CA MET A 168 2.39 7.16 -0.25
C MET A 168 3.29 8.23 0.37
N SER A 169 3.68 9.28 -0.37
CA SER A 169 4.61 10.29 0.14
C SER A 169 3.99 11.18 1.23
N LEU A 170 2.68 11.40 1.22
CA LEU A 170 1.97 12.08 2.31
C LEU A 170 1.95 11.26 3.61
N HIS A 171 1.90 9.93 3.50
CA HIS A 171 1.85 9.06 4.68
C HIS A 171 3.24 8.67 5.19
N PHE A 172 4.19 8.46 4.28
CA PHE A 172 5.56 8.05 4.57
C PHE A 172 6.62 9.11 4.19
N PRO A 173 6.58 10.37 4.70
CA PRO A 173 7.59 11.38 4.33
C PRO A 173 9.04 10.98 4.59
N LEU A 174 9.29 10.05 5.51
CA LEU A 174 10.65 9.55 5.79
C LEU A 174 11.16 8.56 4.74
N LEU A 175 10.27 7.95 3.96
CA LEU A 175 10.64 7.11 2.80
C LEU A 175 10.69 7.92 1.51
N PHE A 176 9.98 9.05 1.47
CA PHE A 176 9.89 9.97 0.34
C PHE A 176 10.47 11.33 0.72
N ILE A 177 11.80 11.39 0.89
CA ILE A 177 12.49 12.57 1.45
C ILE A 177 12.25 13.82 0.61
N HIS A 178 12.15 13.66 -0.72
CA HIS A 178 11.87 14.77 -1.62
C HIS A 178 10.37 15.01 -1.84
N GLY A 179 9.51 14.14 -1.32
CA GLY A 179 8.08 14.14 -1.63
C GLY A 179 7.79 13.53 -2.99
N GLU A 180 8.58 12.55 -3.43
CA GLU A 180 8.47 11.97 -4.76
C GLU A 180 7.08 11.36 -5.01
N LEU A 181 6.75 11.22 -6.30
CA LEU A 181 5.52 10.59 -6.75
C LEU A 181 5.58 9.07 -6.54
N GLY A 182 4.50 8.56 -5.95
CA GLY A 182 4.18 7.14 -5.86
C GLY A 182 3.56 6.58 -7.14
N TYR A 183 2.78 5.51 -6.99
CA TYR A 183 2.01 4.96 -8.10
C TYR A 183 0.87 5.90 -8.53
N HIS A 184 0.67 6.04 -9.84
CA HIS A 184 -0.51 6.67 -10.43
C HIS A 184 -0.80 6.07 -11.81
N LEU A 185 -2.00 6.31 -12.35
CA LEU A 185 -2.47 5.73 -13.62
C LEU A 185 -1.72 6.23 -14.87
N GLY A 186 -0.89 7.26 -14.75
CA GLY A 186 -0.10 7.81 -15.85
C GLY A 186 1.22 7.07 -16.10
N LEU A 187 1.59 6.11 -15.24
CA LEU A 187 2.84 5.36 -15.38
C LEU A 187 2.76 4.33 -16.50
N LYS A 188 3.77 4.36 -17.38
CA LYS A 188 3.88 3.46 -18.55
C LYS A 188 5.12 2.58 -18.42
N LEU A 189 5.06 1.39 -19.00
CA LEU A 189 6.22 0.52 -19.13
C LEU A 189 7.11 1.02 -20.27
N LEU A 190 8.42 0.97 -20.07
CA LEU A 190 9.38 1.20 -21.14
C LEU A 190 9.43 -0.02 -22.05
N ASP A 191 9.47 0.21 -23.36
CA ASP A 191 9.72 -0.86 -24.33
C ASP A 191 11.14 -1.40 -24.18
N LYS A 192 11.31 -2.70 -24.48
CA LYS A 192 12.64 -3.30 -24.51
C LYS A 192 13.44 -2.71 -25.67
N ALA A 193 14.74 -2.52 -25.47
CA ALA A 193 15.64 -2.04 -26.52
C ALA A 193 15.54 -2.95 -27.76
N GLY A 194 15.04 -2.40 -28.87
CA GLY A 194 14.85 -3.12 -30.14
C GLY A 194 13.42 -3.62 -30.42
N GLU A 195 12.48 -3.50 -29.48
CA GLU A 195 11.05 -3.76 -29.73
C GLU A 195 10.31 -2.43 -29.91
N THR A 196 9.80 -2.15 -31.11
CA THR A 196 8.78 -1.10 -31.32
C THR A 196 7.41 -1.71 -31.05
N SER A 197 6.89 -1.54 -29.84
CA SER A 197 5.49 -1.86 -29.53
C SER A 197 4.61 -0.73 -30.05
N ASP A 198 3.63 -1.03 -30.91
CA ASP A 198 2.64 -0.04 -31.39
C ASP A 198 1.68 0.45 -30.28
N LYS A 199 1.67 -0.21 -29.11
CA LYS A 199 0.81 0.14 -27.99
C LYS A 199 1.63 0.39 -26.72
N GLU A 200 1.46 1.58 -26.16
CA GLU A 200 1.98 1.91 -24.83
C GLU A 200 1.36 1.00 -23.77
N LYS A 201 2.19 0.21 -23.08
CA LYS A 201 1.72 -0.69 -22.03
C LYS A 201 1.63 0.07 -20.70
N GLN A 202 0.44 0.08 -20.12
CA GLN A 202 0.19 0.71 -18.82
C GLN A 202 0.86 -0.08 -17.69
N MET A 203 1.44 0.62 -16.71
CA MET A 203 2.03 0.00 -15.53
C MET A 203 0.92 -0.28 -14.49
N SER A 204 0.78 -1.56 -14.10
CA SER A 204 -0.10 -1.90 -12.99
C SER A 204 0.52 -1.54 -11.63
N MET A 205 -0.32 -1.29 -10.62
CA MET A 205 0.15 -1.00 -9.25
C MET A 205 0.99 -2.13 -8.67
N LYS A 206 0.63 -3.39 -8.97
CA LYS A 206 1.42 -4.57 -8.58
C LYS A 206 2.82 -4.52 -9.20
N MET A 207 2.93 -4.18 -10.49
CA MET A 207 4.23 -4.07 -11.17
C MET A 207 5.08 -2.96 -10.56
N TYR A 208 4.49 -1.80 -10.28
CA TYR A 208 5.17 -0.69 -9.63
C TYR A 208 5.74 -1.08 -8.27
N TYR A 209 4.92 -1.60 -7.35
CA TYR A 209 5.41 -1.97 -6.02
C TYR A 209 6.37 -3.16 -6.06
N ALA A 210 6.16 -4.15 -6.94
CA ALA A 210 7.13 -5.23 -7.13
C ALA A 210 8.50 -4.69 -7.58
N TYR A 211 8.51 -3.69 -8.46
CA TYR A 211 9.74 -3.02 -8.88
C TYR A 211 10.40 -2.23 -7.74
N GLN A 212 9.61 -1.52 -6.91
CA GLN A 212 10.14 -0.77 -5.76
C GLN A 212 10.71 -1.69 -4.67
N LEU A 213 10.06 -2.83 -4.44
CA LEU A 213 10.47 -3.84 -3.45
C LEU A 213 11.56 -4.79 -3.97
N TYR A 214 11.96 -4.64 -5.24
CA TYR A 214 13.05 -5.43 -5.79
C TYR A 214 14.38 -4.92 -5.26
N ASP A 215 15.12 -5.80 -4.60
CA ASP A 215 16.41 -5.49 -4.04
C ASP A 215 17.49 -5.65 -5.12
N ARG A 216 18.24 -4.58 -5.37
CA ARG A 216 19.20 -4.50 -6.47
C ARG A 216 20.60 -4.52 -5.90
N HIS A 217 21.42 -5.45 -6.40
CA HIS A 217 22.79 -5.58 -5.97
C HIS A 217 23.55 -4.26 -6.16
N GLN A 218 24.32 -3.85 -5.13
CA GLN A 218 25.11 -2.61 -5.09
C GLN A 218 24.30 -1.31 -5.23
N GLN A 219 22.98 -1.34 -5.01
CA GLN A 219 22.16 -0.13 -4.96
C GLN A 219 21.58 0.08 -3.57
N TYR A 220 21.80 1.25 -3.01
CA TYR A 220 21.21 1.64 -1.74
C TYR A 220 19.71 1.89 -1.92
N SER A 221 18.88 1.20 -1.14
CA SER A 221 17.45 1.47 -1.05
C SER A 221 17.09 1.90 0.37
N LEU A 222 16.67 3.15 0.54
CA LEU A 222 16.16 3.65 1.82
C LEU A 222 14.94 2.86 2.27
N LEU A 223 14.05 2.53 1.32
CA LEU A 223 12.84 1.75 1.55
C LEU A 223 13.15 0.41 2.22
N LEU A 224 14.09 -0.37 1.68
CA LEU A 224 14.42 -1.70 2.21
C LEU A 224 15.18 -1.66 3.54
N ARG A 225 15.70 -0.50 3.95
CA ARG A 225 16.46 -0.32 5.21
C ARG A 225 15.62 0.32 6.32
N ALA A 226 14.35 0.59 6.07
CA ALA A 226 13.51 1.33 7.01
C ALA A 226 12.88 0.47 8.13
N GLY A 227 13.21 -0.83 8.20
CA GLY A 227 12.81 -1.75 9.27
C GLY A 227 11.30 -1.79 9.49
N ARG A 228 10.82 -1.43 10.68
CA ARG A 228 9.36 -1.41 10.97
C ARG A 228 8.57 -0.49 10.03
N LEU A 229 9.15 0.63 9.59
CA LEU A 229 8.50 1.52 8.63
C LEU A 229 8.38 0.87 7.25
N PHE A 230 9.36 0.04 6.88
CA PHE A 230 9.29 -0.79 5.68
C PHE A 230 8.14 -1.81 5.76
N GLN A 231 7.99 -2.49 6.90
CA GLN A 231 6.88 -3.43 7.11
C GLN A 231 5.51 -2.75 6.95
N GLU A 232 5.34 -1.57 7.56
CA GLU A 232 4.12 -0.78 7.43
C GLU A 232 3.87 -0.36 5.96
N TYR A 233 4.91 0.08 5.25
CA TYR A 233 4.83 0.40 3.83
C TYR A 233 4.39 -0.80 2.98
N VAL A 234 4.96 -1.99 3.21
CA VAL A 234 4.60 -3.22 2.48
C VAL A 234 3.14 -3.59 2.71
N VAL A 235 2.65 -3.52 3.94
CA VAL A 235 1.24 -3.77 4.27
C VAL A 235 0.33 -2.78 3.55
N THR A 236 0.66 -1.48 3.59
CA THR A 236 -0.12 -0.43 2.92
C THR A 236 -0.10 -0.59 1.39
N ALA A 237 1.03 -0.97 0.80
CA ALA A 237 1.17 -1.24 -0.63
C ALA A 237 0.32 -2.46 -1.04
N TYR A 238 0.39 -3.55 -0.28
CA TYR A 238 -0.42 -4.74 -0.53
C TYR A 238 -1.92 -4.43 -0.44
N CYS A 239 -2.36 -3.74 0.61
CA CYS A 239 -3.77 -3.35 0.75
C CYS A 239 -4.24 -2.44 -0.39
N SER A 240 -3.38 -1.51 -0.85
CA SER A 240 -3.68 -0.66 -2.00
C SER A 240 -3.89 -1.49 -3.29
N ILE A 241 -3.04 -2.50 -3.52
CA ILE A 241 -3.15 -3.41 -4.68
C ILE A 241 -4.46 -4.21 -4.61
N GLU A 242 -4.75 -4.84 -3.47
CA GLU A 242 -5.97 -5.64 -3.30
C GLU A 242 -7.23 -4.79 -3.40
N GLN A 243 -7.20 -3.58 -2.85
CA GLN A 243 -8.29 -2.63 -2.98
C GLN A 243 -8.52 -2.22 -4.43
N GLN A 244 -7.46 -1.99 -5.22
CA GLN A 244 -7.61 -1.70 -6.66
C GLN A 244 -8.23 -2.88 -7.41
N ARG A 245 -7.84 -4.12 -7.09
CA ARG A 245 -8.46 -5.32 -7.68
C ARG A 245 -9.94 -5.44 -7.32
N LEU A 246 -10.29 -5.20 -6.06
CA LEU A 246 -11.67 -5.22 -5.59
C LEU A 246 -12.51 -4.10 -6.20
N ASP A 247 -11.95 -2.90 -6.36
CA ASP A 247 -12.62 -1.78 -7.03
C ASP A 247 -12.85 -2.10 -8.52
N TYR A 248 -11.88 -2.75 -9.19
CA TYR A 248 -12.08 -3.27 -10.55
C TYR A 248 -13.21 -4.30 -10.61
N ILE A 249 -13.22 -5.30 -9.72
CA ILE A 249 -14.29 -6.30 -9.65
C ILE A 249 -15.64 -5.64 -9.42
N ARG A 250 -15.72 -4.66 -8.52
CA ARG A 250 -16.95 -3.90 -8.22
C ARG A 250 -17.46 -3.12 -9.44
N ASN A 251 -16.57 -2.50 -10.21
CA ASN A 251 -16.94 -1.68 -11.36
C ASN A 251 -17.29 -2.53 -12.61
N ASN A 252 -16.76 -3.75 -12.71
CA ASN A 252 -16.96 -4.66 -13.85
C ASN A 252 -17.92 -5.81 -13.53
N GLN A 253 -18.85 -5.62 -12.60
CA GLN A 253 -19.81 -6.64 -12.17
C GLN A 253 -20.73 -7.16 -13.29
N LYS A 254 -20.98 -6.37 -14.33
CA LYS A 254 -21.80 -6.80 -15.47
C LYS A 254 -21.13 -7.94 -16.22
N ASP A 255 -19.85 -7.80 -16.53
CA ASP A 255 -19.10 -8.78 -17.28
C ASP A 255 -18.85 -10.04 -16.45
N ILE A 256 -18.47 -9.87 -15.17
CA ILE A 256 -18.28 -10.98 -14.22
C ILE A 256 -19.58 -11.78 -14.03
N ARG A 257 -20.73 -11.12 -14.01
CA ARG A 257 -22.03 -11.79 -13.94
C ARG A 257 -22.35 -12.57 -15.20
N ASN A 258 -22.06 -12.02 -16.37
CA ASN A 258 -22.30 -12.73 -17.63
C ASN A 258 -21.47 -14.00 -17.72
N GLU A 259 -20.18 -13.93 -17.36
CA GLU A 259 -19.30 -15.09 -17.25
C GLU A 259 -19.83 -16.11 -16.22
N TYR A 260 -20.23 -15.64 -15.04
CA TYR A 260 -20.80 -16.51 -14.00
C TYR A 260 -22.09 -17.18 -14.44
N MET A 261 -23.00 -16.45 -15.08
CA MET A 261 -24.26 -17.01 -15.57
C MET A 261 -24.01 -18.02 -16.68
N ALA A 262 -23.05 -17.78 -17.58
CA ALA A 262 -22.62 -18.78 -18.56
C ALA A 262 -22.11 -20.05 -17.86
N GLY A 263 -21.27 -19.93 -16.83
CA GLY A 263 -20.80 -21.06 -16.03
C GLY A 263 -21.90 -21.80 -15.27
N LEU A 264 -22.89 -21.07 -14.72
CA LEU A 264 -24.06 -21.67 -14.08
C LEU A 264 -24.93 -22.42 -15.08
N TYR A 265 -25.18 -21.85 -16.27
CA TYR A 265 -25.93 -22.54 -17.32
C TYR A 265 -25.24 -23.83 -17.74
N ASP A 266 -23.92 -23.84 -17.86
CA ASP A 266 -23.14 -25.06 -18.13
C ASP A 266 -23.26 -26.09 -16.99
N ALA A 267 -23.23 -25.64 -15.73
CA ALA A 267 -23.38 -26.51 -14.55
C ALA A 267 -24.80 -27.09 -14.42
N LEU A 268 -25.83 -26.26 -14.59
CA LEU A 268 -27.24 -26.67 -14.63
C LEU A 268 -27.50 -27.65 -15.78
N SER A 269 -26.90 -27.41 -16.96
CA SER A 269 -26.98 -28.33 -18.10
C SER A 269 -26.32 -29.69 -17.80
N ARG A 270 -25.40 -29.76 -16.83
CA ARG A 270 -24.78 -30.99 -16.31
C ARG A 270 -25.53 -31.60 -15.12
N GLY A 271 -26.61 -30.97 -14.66
CA GLY A 271 -27.48 -31.48 -13.58
C GLY A 271 -27.13 -31.01 -12.17
N ASP A 272 -26.30 -29.97 -12.00
CA ASP A 272 -26.03 -29.37 -10.68
C ASP A 272 -27.22 -28.52 -10.19
N VAL A 273 -27.65 -28.72 -8.95
CA VAL A 273 -28.93 -28.23 -8.40
C VAL A 273 -28.80 -27.25 -7.22
N ASP A 274 -27.59 -26.81 -6.86
CA ASP A 274 -27.41 -25.90 -5.72
C ASP A 274 -27.60 -24.43 -6.12
N GLY A 275 -28.57 -23.77 -5.49
CA GLY A 275 -29.07 -22.43 -5.85
C GLY A 275 -28.77 -21.33 -4.82
N SER A 276 -27.89 -21.59 -3.85
CA SER A 276 -27.65 -20.68 -2.71
C SER A 276 -27.13 -19.29 -3.08
N ASP A 277 -26.48 -19.16 -4.25
CA ASP A 277 -25.83 -17.92 -4.70
C ASP A 277 -26.71 -17.02 -5.61
N VAL A 278 -27.94 -17.46 -5.92
CA VAL A 278 -28.86 -16.72 -6.80
C VAL A 278 -29.40 -15.49 -6.07
N GLY A 279 -28.83 -14.32 -6.38
CA GLY A 279 -29.27 -13.03 -5.83
C GLY A 279 -28.17 -12.11 -5.27
N SER A 280 -26.89 -12.50 -5.35
CA SER A 280 -25.79 -11.70 -4.80
C SER A 280 -25.54 -10.40 -5.61
N ARG A 281 -25.59 -9.25 -4.91
CA ARG A 281 -25.38 -7.90 -5.50
C ARG A 281 -23.93 -7.66 -5.94
N THR A 282 -22.98 -8.45 -5.46
CA THR A 282 -21.58 -8.41 -5.91
C THR A 282 -21.02 -9.83 -5.92
N ILE A 283 -20.46 -10.22 -7.06
CA ILE A 283 -19.86 -11.52 -7.30
C ILE A 283 -18.34 -11.36 -7.30
N LEU A 284 -17.66 -12.13 -6.44
CA LEU A 284 -16.22 -12.32 -6.53
C LEU A 284 -15.94 -13.48 -7.48
N PRO A 285 -15.09 -13.29 -8.51
CA PRO A 285 -14.75 -14.36 -9.44
C PRO A 285 -13.86 -15.41 -8.77
N ALA A 286 -13.83 -16.64 -9.31
CA ALA A 286 -12.93 -17.70 -8.82
C ALA A 286 -11.44 -17.37 -9.00
N SER A 287 -11.11 -16.44 -9.90
CA SER A 287 -9.75 -15.90 -10.08
C SER A 287 -9.27 -15.01 -8.93
N PHE A 288 -10.17 -14.60 -8.02
CA PHE A 288 -9.80 -13.85 -6.83
C PHE A 288 -9.25 -14.78 -5.74
N THR A 289 -7.92 -14.88 -5.66
CA THR A 289 -7.20 -15.71 -4.69
C THR A 289 -7.67 -15.47 -3.25
N GLY A 290 -7.94 -16.55 -2.51
CA GLY A 290 -8.45 -16.50 -1.14
C GLY A 290 -9.95 -16.20 -1.01
N GLY A 291 -10.65 -15.92 -2.12
CA GLY A 291 -12.10 -15.75 -2.11
C GLY A 291 -12.84 -17.08 -1.90
N PRO A 292 -14.13 -17.04 -1.51
CA PRO A 292 -14.93 -18.27 -1.29
C PRO A 292 -14.95 -19.22 -2.48
N ARG A 293 -15.11 -18.69 -3.70
CA ARG A 293 -15.14 -19.49 -4.93
C ARG A 293 -13.78 -20.05 -5.33
N TYR A 294 -12.73 -19.27 -5.11
CA TYR A 294 -11.36 -19.76 -5.27
C TYR A 294 -11.12 -20.98 -4.37
N MET A 295 -11.47 -20.88 -3.09
CA MET A 295 -11.33 -21.98 -2.13
C MET A 295 -12.22 -23.18 -2.49
N TYR A 296 -13.46 -22.93 -2.92
CA TYR A 296 -14.39 -23.98 -3.31
C TYR A 296 -13.92 -24.75 -4.55
N ASN A 297 -13.39 -24.05 -5.57
CA ASN A 297 -12.83 -24.69 -6.74
C ASN A 297 -11.64 -25.59 -6.37
N HIS A 298 -10.70 -25.10 -5.56
CA HIS A 298 -9.58 -25.92 -5.09
C HIS A 298 -10.03 -27.13 -4.26
N TYR A 299 -11.12 -26.99 -3.50
CA TYR A 299 -11.72 -28.11 -2.78
C TYR A 299 -12.31 -29.17 -3.74
N LEU A 300 -13.06 -28.74 -4.76
CA LEU A 300 -13.59 -29.64 -5.78
C LEU A 300 -12.49 -30.35 -6.56
N ASP A 301 -11.42 -29.64 -6.94
CA ASP A 301 -10.25 -30.22 -7.60
C ASP A 301 -9.59 -31.28 -6.73
N ALA A 302 -9.44 -31.01 -5.43
CA ALA A 302 -8.91 -31.98 -4.48
C ALA A 302 -9.82 -33.23 -4.36
N LEU A 303 -11.15 -33.06 -4.30
CA LEU A 303 -12.09 -34.18 -4.28
C LEU A 303 -12.06 -35.01 -5.56
N ALA A 304 -11.91 -34.36 -6.72
CA ALA A 304 -11.81 -35.03 -8.01
C ALA A 304 -10.58 -35.95 -8.06
N ILE A 305 -9.44 -35.47 -7.55
CA ILE A 305 -8.23 -36.30 -7.39
C ILE A 305 -8.48 -37.45 -6.43
N CYS A 306 -9.06 -37.19 -5.25
CA CYS A 306 -9.30 -38.22 -4.25
C CYS A 306 -10.23 -39.33 -4.77
N ARG A 307 -11.17 -38.99 -5.67
CA ARG A 307 -12.05 -39.97 -6.31
C ARG A 307 -11.30 -40.92 -7.25
N VAL A 308 -10.23 -40.47 -7.89
CA VAL A 308 -9.44 -41.27 -8.85
C VAL A 308 -8.30 -42.01 -8.16
N HIS A 309 -7.54 -41.33 -7.29
CA HIS A 309 -6.31 -41.84 -6.69
C HIS A 309 -6.46 -42.24 -5.21
N GLY A 310 -7.63 -42.06 -4.61
CA GLY A 310 -7.88 -42.34 -3.20
C GLY A 310 -7.45 -41.20 -2.27
N ASN A 311 -7.59 -41.42 -0.96
CA ASN A 311 -7.34 -40.39 0.04
C ASN A 311 -5.82 -40.11 0.22
N PRO A 312 -5.44 -38.87 0.61
CA PRO A 312 -4.05 -38.54 0.89
C PRO A 312 -3.45 -39.43 1.97
N SER A 313 -2.27 -40.00 1.70
CA SER A 313 -1.53 -40.82 2.68
C SER A 313 -0.62 -39.99 3.59
N PHE A 314 -0.18 -38.82 3.12
CA PHE A 314 0.74 -37.95 3.85
C PHE A 314 0.21 -36.52 3.92
N PHE A 315 0.42 -35.88 5.07
CA PHE A 315 0.26 -34.45 5.25
C PHE A 315 1.62 -33.87 5.64
N ILE A 316 2.26 -33.14 4.73
CA ILE A 316 3.60 -32.59 4.93
C ILE A 316 3.47 -31.12 5.35
N THR A 317 3.97 -30.80 6.54
CA THR A 317 4.11 -29.42 6.99
C THR A 317 5.57 -28.98 6.81
N PHE A 318 5.79 -27.88 6.08
CA PHE A 318 7.10 -27.29 5.90
C PHE A 318 7.14 -25.94 6.61
N THR A 319 8.08 -25.78 7.54
CA THR A 319 8.18 -24.57 8.39
C THR A 319 9.43 -23.79 8.01
N CYS A 320 9.27 -22.47 7.89
CA CYS A 320 10.39 -21.58 7.61
C CYS A 320 11.40 -21.57 8.76
N ASN A 321 12.70 -21.58 8.45
CA ASN A 321 13.77 -21.38 9.41
C ASN A 321 14.56 -20.12 9.05
N VAL A 322 14.56 -19.13 9.95
CA VAL A 322 15.31 -17.88 9.75
C VAL A 322 16.84 -18.05 9.82
N GLY A 323 17.33 -19.17 10.38
CA GLY A 323 18.75 -19.52 10.44
C GLY A 323 19.23 -20.31 9.22
N TRP A 324 18.56 -20.20 8.08
CA TRP A 324 19.08 -20.78 6.83
C TRP A 324 20.29 -19.98 6.33
N PRO A 325 21.32 -20.66 5.78
CA PRO A 325 22.58 -20.02 5.41
C PRO A 325 22.39 -18.92 4.35
N GLU A 326 21.40 -19.03 3.48
CA GLU A 326 21.09 -17.99 2.49
C GLU A 326 20.58 -16.69 3.14
N ILE A 327 19.80 -16.81 4.23
CA ILE A 327 19.33 -15.66 5.00
C ILE A 327 20.49 -15.08 5.80
N GLU A 328 21.24 -15.93 6.52
CA GLU A 328 22.38 -15.48 7.31
C GLU A 328 23.45 -14.78 6.46
N ALA A 329 23.78 -15.33 5.30
CA ALA A 329 24.72 -14.73 4.35
C ALA A 329 24.22 -13.36 3.86
N TYR A 330 22.93 -13.24 3.51
CA TYR A 330 22.36 -11.96 3.14
C TYR A 330 22.46 -10.93 4.28
N MET A 331 22.15 -11.33 5.51
CA MET A 331 22.15 -10.43 6.66
C MET A 331 23.55 -9.96 7.07
N GLN A 332 24.62 -10.68 6.70
CA GLN A 332 26.01 -10.24 6.94
C GLN A 332 26.33 -8.91 6.23
N ASP A 333 25.70 -8.64 5.08
CA ASP A 333 25.89 -7.40 4.33
C ASP A 333 25.15 -6.20 4.96
N TYR A 334 24.21 -6.46 5.88
CA TYR A 334 23.34 -5.45 6.51
C TYR A 334 23.32 -5.58 8.04
N PRO A 335 24.46 -5.35 8.72
CA PRO A 335 24.59 -5.55 10.17
C PRO A 335 23.67 -4.62 10.99
N GLU A 336 23.14 -3.56 10.39
CA GLU A 336 22.19 -2.65 11.01
C GLU A 336 20.75 -3.18 11.08
N LEU A 337 20.43 -4.26 10.35
CA LEU A 337 19.09 -4.84 10.25
C LEU A 337 19.01 -6.21 10.94
N THR A 338 17.80 -6.59 11.35
CA THR A 338 17.48 -7.95 11.80
C THR A 338 16.70 -8.72 10.74
N THR A 339 16.62 -10.05 10.87
CA THR A 339 15.77 -10.87 9.97
C THR A 339 14.30 -10.46 10.04
N ALA A 340 13.85 -9.96 11.19
CA ALA A 340 12.51 -9.40 11.35
C ALA A 340 12.32 -8.10 10.55
N ASP A 341 13.36 -7.31 10.33
CA ASP A 341 13.30 -6.09 9.51
C ASP A 341 13.24 -6.40 8.01
N ARG A 342 13.65 -7.60 7.59
CA ARG A 342 13.66 -8.08 6.18
C ARG A 342 12.81 -9.33 5.97
N PRO A 343 11.49 -9.26 6.26
CA PRO A 343 10.60 -10.40 6.04
C PRO A 343 10.50 -10.80 4.56
N ASP A 344 10.73 -9.87 3.64
CA ASP A 344 10.76 -10.13 2.19
C ASP A 344 11.88 -11.08 1.78
N VAL A 345 13.04 -11.03 2.45
CA VAL A 345 14.16 -11.95 2.20
C VAL A 345 13.84 -13.33 2.75
N VAL A 346 13.32 -13.39 3.96
CA VAL A 346 12.90 -14.64 4.62
C VAL A 346 11.85 -15.36 3.76
N ASP A 347 10.82 -14.63 3.30
CA ASP A 347 9.74 -15.15 2.47
C ASP A 347 10.26 -15.67 1.12
N ARG A 348 11.12 -14.91 0.44
CA ARG A 348 11.75 -15.34 -0.82
C ARG A 348 12.59 -16.60 -0.67
N VAL A 349 13.39 -16.71 0.40
CA VAL A 349 14.17 -17.93 0.66
C VAL A 349 13.23 -19.09 0.98
N PHE A 350 12.18 -18.86 1.77
CA PHE A 350 11.17 -19.88 2.08
C PHE A 350 10.47 -20.41 0.82
N GLU A 351 10.04 -19.53 -0.07
CA GLU A 351 9.44 -19.89 -1.36
C GLU A 351 10.39 -20.78 -2.18
N ARG A 352 11.69 -20.46 -2.22
CA ARG A 352 12.70 -21.25 -2.93
C ARG A 352 12.92 -22.62 -2.29
N LYS A 353 12.97 -22.70 -0.97
CA LYS A 353 13.05 -23.98 -0.24
C LYS A 353 11.81 -24.85 -0.48
N ILE A 354 10.62 -24.26 -0.60
CA ILE A 354 9.41 -24.98 -1.00
C ILE A 354 9.56 -25.52 -2.42
N HIS A 355 10.03 -24.70 -3.36
CA HIS A 355 10.27 -25.15 -4.73
C HIS A 355 11.29 -26.30 -4.81
N ASP A 356 12.37 -26.23 -4.04
CA ASP A 356 13.37 -27.30 -3.94
C ASP A 356 12.74 -28.58 -3.39
N LEU A 357 11.91 -28.48 -2.34
CA LEU A 357 11.18 -29.64 -1.78
C LEU A 357 10.24 -30.25 -2.83
N VAL A 358 9.41 -29.44 -3.49
CA VAL A 358 8.49 -29.93 -4.53
C VAL A 358 9.27 -30.58 -5.68
N THR A 359 10.41 -30.01 -6.06
CA THR A 359 11.28 -30.57 -7.10
C THR A 359 11.86 -31.91 -6.66
N PHE A 360 12.36 -32.02 -5.43
CA PHE A 360 12.85 -33.27 -4.85
C PHE A 360 11.77 -34.35 -4.82
N LEU A 361 10.56 -34.01 -4.34
CA LEU A 361 9.43 -34.95 -4.29
C LEU A 361 9.06 -35.50 -5.68
N ARG A 362 9.18 -34.68 -6.73
CA ARG A 362 8.83 -35.09 -8.09
C ARG A 362 9.95 -35.82 -8.82
N GLN A 363 11.19 -35.37 -8.66
CA GLN A 363 12.34 -35.85 -9.45
C GLN A 363 13.06 -37.00 -8.78
N SER A 364 13.30 -36.92 -7.47
CA SER A 364 13.95 -37.98 -6.70
C SER A 364 12.99 -39.12 -6.34
N ARG A 365 11.68 -38.91 -6.55
CA ARG A 365 10.61 -39.91 -6.42
C ARG A 365 10.68 -40.71 -5.11
N PRO A 366 10.85 -40.06 -3.93
CA PRO A 366 10.93 -40.77 -2.65
C PRO A 366 9.64 -41.53 -2.32
N PHE A 367 8.52 -41.18 -2.97
CA PHE A 367 7.21 -41.80 -2.81
C PHE A 367 6.72 -42.51 -4.08
N GLY A 368 7.62 -42.76 -5.05
CA GLY A 368 7.27 -43.35 -6.35
C GLY A 368 7.01 -42.32 -7.45
N ASP A 369 6.45 -42.78 -8.55
CA ASP A 369 6.17 -41.97 -9.74
C ASP A 369 5.04 -40.98 -9.51
N VAL A 370 5.18 -39.78 -10.08
CA VAL A 370 4.14 -38.75 -10.00
C VAL A 370 3.15 -38.95 -11.14
N GLU A 371 1.95 -39.42 -10.81
CA GLU A 371 0.87 -39.63 -11.79
C GLU A 371 0.11 -38.33 -12.11
N ALA A 372 -0.08 -37.45 -11.13
CA ALA A 372 -0.82 -36.21 -11.27
C ALA A 372 -0.29 -35.11 -10.35
N VAL A 373 -0.46 -33.85 -10.78
CA VAL A 373 -0.08 -32.65 -10.03
C VAL A 373 -1.20 -31.62 -10.18
N LEU A 374 -1.67 -31.08 -9.05
CA LEU A 374 -2.47 -29.85 -9.04
C LEU A 374 -1.52 -28.64 -8.89
N GLN A 375 -1.75 -27.58 -9.66
CA GLN A 375 -1.03 -26.30 -9.55
C GLN A 375 -1.89 -25.23 -8.90
#